data_AF-A0A7J2V3B1-F1
#
_entry.id   AF-A0A7J2V3B1-F1
#
_cell.length_a   1.000
_cell.length_b   1.000
_cell.length_c   1.000
_cell.angle_alpha   90.00
_cell.angle_beta   90.00
_cell.angle_gamma   90.00
#
_symmetry.space_group_name_H-M   'P 1'
#
loop_
_entity.id
_entity.type
_entity.pdbx_description
1 polymer ?
#
loop_
_entity_poly.entity_id
_entity_poly.type
_entity_poly.pdbx_seq_one_letter_code
_entity_poly.pdbx_strand_id
1 'polypeptide(L)'
;MRNVFSAHLLIIIISILSLLPIPSISASIHTYPPTQISINPTPPPIMLQDPGTPGVSVSLGTAGTSASISVSLSLSYSIHLQTNPVVYYNTLDQFPLTDWITSGTGSSSGTTTAWVGGALQMSSGAVRVTYYSTDIVDRSYNGFYNASAYVMSGDLRADRVVGIAYVQDSNNFYGCGIGDGGGGRLVILKRESGSITKLARTPGLSLSTNTWYFLVCGFNPSTGEIRAYLYNPANGNLISSISYTDTTLSPSMVGFFVWRSSGVFDELVAVQGADPLRIAVNNVPSGWNARLYNGSTLLQSITSTGSVIVFNNFWYVNPNDGQHSTILRQGRIEVYDNNGNLKAVYGPAFIIGGQIFSLSTQTSNVIRILNIGNTDSKNYYGILTLHSYSSSGFSSISIYLCNPSTCSTPITIPPGSLQTGEVVLPLQEVSYIMLEYSVNSAGASADIAIHLRYSSLSSQNGVLAIYPIEIHVG
;
A
#
# COMPACT_ATOMS: atom_id res chain seq x y z
N MET A 1 114.91 -16.47 81.17
CA MET A 1 114.71 -15.57 80.01
C MET A 1 113.82 -16.26 78.98
N ARG A 2 112.51 -16.06 79.09
CA ARG A 2 111.49 -16.38 78.07
C ARG A 2 110.23 -15.63 78.50
N ASN A 3 109.70 -14.79 77.60
CA ASN A 3 108.38 -14.13 77.60
C ASN A 3 108.46 -12.65 77.21
N VAL A 4 108.80 -12.38 75.94
CA VAL A 4 108.41 -11.12 75.26
C VAL A 4 108.22 -11.44 73.77
N PHE A 5 107.15 -12.15 73.41
CA PHE A 5 106.77 -12.30 71.99
C PHE A 5 105.25 -12.40 71.72
N SER A 6 104.40 -12.35 72.77
CA SER A 6 102.95 -12.57 72.60
C SER A 6 102.08 -11.31 72.64
N ALA A 7 102.64 -10.13 72.94
CA ALA A 7 101.84 -8.91 73.12
C ALA A 7 101.67 -8.08 71.83
N HIS A 8 102.59 -8.18 70.87
CA HIS A 8 102.56 -7.35 69.66
C HIS A 8 101.68 -7.94 68.54
N LEU A 9 101.43 -9.25 68.55
CA LEU A 9 100.54 -9.90 67.59
C LEU A 9 99.06 -9.59 67.89
N LEU A 10 98.69 -9.40 69.17
CA LEU A 10 97.30 -9.15 69.57
C LEU A 10 96.83 -7.72 69.19
N ILE A 11 97.74 -6.73 69.24
CA ILE A 11 97.42 -5.34 68.88
C ILE A 11 97.22 -5.20 67.37
N ILE A 12 98.00 -5.90 66.55
CA ILE A 12 97.87 -5.88 65.08
C ILE A 12 96.54 -6.51 64.63
N ILE A 13 96.07 -7.57 65.30
CA ILE A 13 94.77 -8.21 64.98
C ILE A 13 93.59 -7.29 65.33
N ILE A 14 93.66 -6.54 66.43
CA ILE A 14 92.59 -5.61 66.82
C ILE A 14 92.52 -4.40 65.86
N SER A 15 93.66 -3.89 65.38
CA SER A 15 93.69 -2.78 64.41
C SER A 15 93.20 -3.19 63.02
N ILE A 16 93.39 -4.45 62.61
CA ILE A 16 92.88 -4.98 61.33
C ILE A 16 91.37 -5.21 61.39
N LEU A 17 90.81 -5.59 62.55
CA LEU A 17 89.35 -5.74 62.70
C LEU A 17 88.59 -4.41 62.72
N SER A 18 89.22 -3.28 63.07
CA SER A 18 88.57 -1.95 63.06
C SER A 18 88.53 -1.26 61.69
N LEU A 19 89.15 -1.85 60.67
CA LEU A 19 89.23 -1.28 59.29
C LEU A 19 88.34 -2.02 58.27
N LEU A 20 87.58 -3.02 58.70
CA LEU A 20 86.55 -3.62 57.85
C LEU A 20 85.29 -2.76 57.90
N PRO A 21 84.77 -2.25 56.76
CA PRO A 21 83.48 -1.60 56.74
C PRO A 21 82.43 -2.63 57.14
N ILE A 22 81.79 -2.44 58.29
CA ILE A 22 80.58 -3.17 58.64
C ILE A 22 79.50 -2.68 57.67
N PRO A 23 78.99 -3.48 56.74
CA PRO A 23 77.79 -3.09 56.03
C PRO A 23 76.69 -3.02 57.07
N SER A 24 76.19 -1.82 57.33
CA SER A 24 74.91 -1.62 57.97
C SER A 24 73.87 -2.41 57.17
N ILE A 25 73.44 -3.55 57.70
CA ILE A 25 72.29 -4.27 57.18
C ILE A 25 71.09 -3.38 57.52
N SER A 26 70.76 -2.47 56.63
CA SER A 26 69.42 -1.90 56.55
C SER A 26 68.50 -3.07 56.23
N ALA A 27 67.79 -3.59 57.23
CA ALA A 27 66.63 -4.41 56.96
C ALA A 27 65.63 -3.54 56.20
N SER A 28 65.51 -3.71 54.89
CA SER A 28 64.33 -3.22 54.19
C SER A 28 63.17 -4.07 54.67
N ILE A 29 62.28 -3.50 55.48
CA ILE A 29 60.91 -3.99 55.53
C ILE A 29 60.36 -3.70 54.13
N HIS A 30 60.28 -4.70 53.27
CA HIS A 30 59.41 -4.62 52.09
C HIS A 30 57.98 -4.67 52.62
N THR A 31 57.45 -3.52 53.00
CA THR A 31 56.02 -3.29 52.97
C THR A 31 55.63 -3.33 51.50
N TYR A 32 55.11 -4.46 51.04
CA TYR A 32 54.26 -4.43 49.87
C TYR A 32 53.13 -3.44 50.24
N PRO A 33 52.97 -2.30 49.54
CA PRO A 33 51.69 -1.61 49.64
C PRO A 33 50.61 -2.65 49.29
N PRO A 34 49.40 -2.61 49.87
CA PRO A 34 48.32 -3.38 49.29
C PRO A 34 48.27 -2.96 47.82
N THR A 35 48.72 -3.84 46.93
CA THR A 35 48.40 -3.71 45.52
C THR A 35 46.90 -3.57 45.53
N GLN A 36 46.41 -2.40 45.14
CA GLN A 36 45.05 -2.28 44.67
C GLN A 36 44.96 -3.29 43.53
N ILE A 37 44.51 -4.50 43.84
CA ILE A 37 43.97 -5.40 42.85
C ILE A 37 42.69 -4.69 42.45
N SER A 38 42.82 -3.80 41.47
CA SER A 38 41.71 -3.40 40.65
C SER A 38 41.28 -4.68 39.95
N ILE A 39 40.32 -5.37 40.56
CA ILE A 39 39.55 -6.40 39.86
C ILE A 39 38.69 -5.58 38.89
N ASN A 40 39.28 -5.15 37.78
CA ASN A 40 38.49 -4.63 36.69
C ASN A 40 37.61 -5.79 36.25
N PRO A 41 36.28 -5.68 36.33
CA PRO A 41 35.41 -6.71 35.81
C PRO A 41 35.78 -6.91 34.34
N THR A 42 36.26 -8.10 34.01
CA THR A 42 36.48 -8.48 32.63
C THR A 42 35.12 -8.45 31.94
N PRO A 43 34.99 -7.73 30.81
CA PRO A 43 33.75 -7.74 30.05
C PRO A 43 33.35 -9.19 29.76
N PRO A 44 32.06 -9.51 29.88
CA PRO A 44 31.60 -10.85 29.53
C PRO A 44 31.90 -11.16 28.06
N PRO A 45 32.15 -12.43 27.71
CA PRO A 45 32.52 -12.83 26.36
C PRO A 45 31.42 -12.57 25.34
N ILE A 46 30.16 -12.60 25.78
CA ILE A 46 28.99 -12.22 25.01
C ILE A 46 28.48 -10.87 25.54
N MET A 47 28.26 -9.92 24.63
CA MET A 47 27.71 -8.60 24.96
C MET A 47 26.50 -8.28 24.09
N LEU A 48 25.41 -7.82 24.71
CA LEU A 48 24.26 -7.29 24.01
C LEU A 48 24.57 -5.87 23.50
N GLN A 49 24.06 -5.55 22.31
CA GLN A 49 24.37 -4.32 21.60
C GLN A 49 23.12 -3.77 20.89
N ASP A 50 23.03 -2.44 20.79
CA ASP A 50 22.01 -1.77 20.00
C ASP A 50 22.22 -2.09 18.50
N PRO A 51 21.19 -2.52 17.76
CA PRO A 51 21.30 -2.82 16.34
C PRO A 51 21.33 -1.57 15.43
N GLY A 52 21.05 -0.37 15.94
CA GLY A 52 20.93 0.86 15.15
C GLY A 52 19.77 0.85 14.16
N THR A 53 18.79 -0.05 14.35
CA THR A 53 17.67 -0.23 13.44
C THR A 53 16.61 0.86 13.68
N PRO A 54 16.19 1.62 12.66
CA PRO A 54 15.14 2.64 12.82
C PRO A 54 13.85 2.07 13.42
N GLY A 55 13.26 2.77 14.39
CA GLY A 55 12.07 2.31 15.10
C GLY A 55 12.34 1.33 16.25
N VAL A 56 13.60 1.01 16.55
CA VAL A 56 14.02 0.25 17.73
C VAL A 56 14.85 1.15 18.63
N SER A 57 14.54 1.15 19.93
CA SER A 57 15.35 1.79 20.97
C SER A 57 15.80 0.73 21.97
N VAL A 58 17.09 0.68 22.29
CA VAL A 58 17.66 -0.31 23.22
C VAL A 58 18.30 0.40 24.42
N SER A 59 17.90 0.01 25.62
CA SER A 59 18.58 0.35 26.87
C SER A 59 19.33 -0.87 27.38
N LEU A 60 20.66 -0.77 27.49
CA LEU A 60 21.52 -1.88 27.93
C LEU A 60 21.81 -1.78 29.43
N GLY A 61 21.75 -2.91 30.13
CA GLY A 61 22.19 -3.01 31.51
C GLY A 61 23.71 -2.99 31.66
N THR A 62 24.17 -3.07 32.91
CA THR A 62 25.60 -3.07 33.25
C THR A 62 26.37 -4.13 32.45
N ALA A 63 27.49 -3.72 31.84
CA ALA A 63 28.34 -4.58 31.00
C ALA A 63 27.64 -5.26 29.80
N GLY A 64 26.45 -4.81 29.39
CA GLY A 64 25.73 -5.37 28.25
C GLY A 64 25.15 -6.77 28.51
N THR A 65 24.83 -7.11 29.76
CA THR A 65 24.29 -8.43 30.14
C THR A 65 22.77 -8.47 30.33
N SER A 66 22.08 -7.35 30.06
CA SER A 66 20.62 -7.29 29.97
C SER A 66 20.21 -6.18 29.00
N ALA A 67 18.99 -6.24 28.49
CA ALA A 67 18.45 -5.23 27.59
C ALA A 67 16.96 -4.97 27.85
N SER A 68 16.54 -3.72 27.72
CA SER A 68 15.14 -3.32 27.59
C SER A 68 14.98 -2.66 26.22
N ILE A 69 14.08 -3.19 25.42
CA ILE A 69 13.91 -2.85 24.00
C ILE A 69 12.52 -2.26 23.82
N SER A 70 12.43 -1.11 23.16
CA SER A 70 11.16 -0.54 22.69
C SER A 70 11.13 -0.57 21.16
N VAL A 71 10.11 -1.21 20.60
CA VAL A 71 9.86 -1.30 19.16
C VAL A 71 8.62 -0.48 18.84
N SER A 72 8.81 0.61 18.09
CA SER A 72 7.69 1.41 17.59
C SER A 72 7.00 0.69 16.45
N LEU A 73 5.68 0.49 16.56
CA LEU A 73 4.89 -0.10 15.48
C LEU A 73 4.79 0.87 14.30
N SER A 74 5.63 0.66 13.28
CA SER A 74 5.38 1.22 11.98
C SER A 74 4.37 0.33 11.26
N LEU A 75 3.08 0.62 11.45
CA LEU A 75 2.05 0.04 10.58
C LEU A 75 2.31 0.53 9.15
N SER A 76 2.84 -0.37 8.33
CA SER A 76 2.95 -0.14 6.90
C SER A 76 1.58 -0.37 6.30
N TYR A 77 1.03 0.62 5.60
CA TYR A 77 -0.26 0.49 4.93
C TYR A 77 -0.04 0.36 3.42
N SER A 78 -0.93 -0.37 2.77
CA SER A 78 -0.98 -0.43 1.31
C SER A 78 -2.42 -0.24 0.84
N ILE A 79 -2.57 0.42 -0.32
CA ILE A 79 -3.84 0.55 -1.01
C ILE A 79 -3.80 -0.44 -2.18
N HIS A 80 -4.84 -1.26 -2.31
CA HIS A 80 -4.98 -2.18 -3.43
C HIS A 80 -6.38 -2.09 -4.02
N LEU A 81 -6.52 -2.48 -5.29
CA LEU A 81 -7.81 -2.60 -5.95
C LEU A 81 -8.55 -3.81 -5.36
N GLN A 82 -9.64 -3.56 -4.64
CA GLN A 82 -10.44 -4.59 -3.98
C GLN A 82 -11.48 -5.19 -4.94
N THR A 83 -12.20 -4.32 -5.65
CA THR A 83 -13.25 -4.74 -6.59
C THR A 83 -13.10 -3.93 -7.87
N ASN A 84 -13.06 -4.62 -9.01
CA ASN A 84 -13.04 -4.01 -10.34
C ASN A 84 -14.34 -4.34 -11.10
N PRO A 85 -15.37 -3.48 -11.03
CA PRO A 85 -16.60 -3.66 -11.81
C PRO A 85 -16.46 -3.18 -13.25
N VAL A 86 -15.32 -2.63 -13.66
CA VAL A 86 -15.08 -2.15 -15.03
C VAL A 86 -14.91 -3.35 -15.94
N VAL A 87 -15.88 -3.54 -16.84
CA VAL A 87 -15.89 -4.65 -17.81
C VAL A 87 -15.29 -4.22 -19.15
N TYR A 88 -15.32 -2.93 -19.46
CA TYR A 88 -14.67 -2.37 -20.65
C TYR A 88 -14.45 -0.87 -20.49
N TYR A 89 -13.40 -0.34 -21.11
CA TYR A 89 -13.20 1.09 -21.27
C TYR A 89 -12.37 1.40 -22.52
N ASN A 90 -12.50 2.60 -23.05
CA ASN A 90 -11.66 3.09 -24.15
C ASN A 90 -11.54 4.61 -24.06
N THR A 91 -10.30 5.13 -24.11
CA THR A 91 -10.05 6.58 -24.07
C THR A 91 -10.31 7.27 -25.40
N LEU A 92 -10.45 6.51 -26.50
CA LEU A 92 -10.64 7.05 -27.86
C LEU A 92 -9.52 7.98 -28.34
N ASP A 93 -8.35 7.94 -27.69
CA ASP A 93 -7.18 8.75 -28.04
C ASP A 93 -6.51 8.29 -29.35
N GLN A 94 -6.78 7.06 -29.80
CA GLN A 94 -6.07 6.43 -30.93
C GLN A 94 -7.04 6.01 -32.03
N PHE A 95 -6.63 6.25 -33.28
CA PHE A 95 -7.36 5.85 -34.47
C PHE A 95 -6.43 5.20 -35.51
N PRO A 96 -6.88 4.14 -36.22
CA PRO A 96 -8.19 3.50 -36.13
C PRO A 96 -8.41 2.75 -34.79
N LEU A 97 -9.67 2.61 -34.37
CA LEU A 97 -10.03 1.86 -33.16
C LEU A 97 -9.84 0.35 -33.41
N THR A 98 -8.95 -0.27 -32.65
CA THR A 98 -8.69 -1.73 -32.68
C THR A 98 -9.87 -2.49 -32.07
N ASP A 99 -10.33 -3.56 -32.73
CA ASP A 99 -11.47 -4.41 -32.30
C ASP A 99 -12.82 -3.68 -32.25
N TRP A 100 -13.00 -2.65 -33.09
CA TRP A 100 -14.28 -1.97 -33.26
C TRP A 100 -14.86 -2.24 -34.64
N ILE A 101 -16.17 -2.48 -34.67
CA ILE A 101 -16.95 -2.58 -35.90
C ILE A 101 -17.67 -1.26 -36.12
N THR A 102 -17.62 -0.76 -37.34
CA THR A 102 -18.41 0.38 -37.79
C THR A 102 -19.35 -0.05 -38.91
N SER A 103 -20.63 0.31 -38.78
CA SER A 103 -21.65 -0.01 -39.79
C SER A 103 -22.62 1.14 -40.01
N GLY A 104 -23.24 1.16 -41.19
CA GLY A 104 -24.16 2.20 -41.65
C GLY A 104 -23.51 3.26 -42.53
N THR A 105 -24.34 4.08 -43.18
CA THR A 105 -23.90 5.14 -44.09
C THR A 105 -23.30 6.31 -43.31
N GLY A 106 -22.25 6.95 -43.82
CA GLY A 106 -21.63 8.14 -43.21
C GLY A 106 -20.12 8.00 -43.00
N SER A 107 -19.58 8.70 -41.99
CA SER A 107 -18.15 8.66 -41.63
C SER A 107 -17.94 8.42 -40.13
N SER A 108 -16.83 7.75 -39.79
CA SER A 108 -16.27 7.65 -38.44
C SER A 108 -14.77 7.91 -38.55
N SER A 109 -14.25 8.82 -37.72
CA SER A 109 -12.83 9.20 -37.71
C SER A 109 -12.42 9.70 -36.34
N GLY A 110 -11.12 9.76 -36.09
CA GLY A 110 -10.58 10.48 -34.93
C GLY A 110 -10.67 11.99 -35.12
N THR A 111 -10.77 12.72 -34.00
CA THR A 111 -10.70 14.18 -33.96
C THR A 111 -9.92 14.66 -32.73
N THR A 112 -9.37 15.87 -32.83
CA THR A 112 -8.72 16.58 -31.71
C THR A 112 -9.70 17.45 -30.92
N THR A 113 -10.95 17.58 -31.38
CA THR A 113 -12.04 18.14 -30.57
C THR A 113 -12.46 17.09 -29.54
N ALA A 114 -11.70 16.98 -28.46
CA ALA A 114 -11.85 15.96 -27.43
C ALA A 114 -12.16 16.59 -26.06
N TRP A 115 -12.70 15.78 -25.15
CA TRP A 115 -12.77 16.12 -23.73
C TRP A 115 -11.38 15.96 -23.09
N VAL A 116 -10.70 14.84 -23.36
CA VAL A 116 -9.29 14.60 -22.99
C VAL A 116 -8.58 13.90 -24.14
N GLY A 117 -7.49 14.48 -24.63
CA GLY A 117 -6.65 13.82 -25.63
C GLY A 117 -7.30 13.76 -27.02
N GLY A 118 -7.84 12.61 -27.41
CA GLY A 118 -8.49 12.38 -28.71
C GLY A 118 -9.91 11.83 -28.57
N ALA A 119 -10.74 11.99 -29.61
CA ALA A 119 -12.14 11.59 -29.56
C ALA A 119 -12.62 10.94 -30.86
N LEU A 120 -13.73 10.19 -30.77
CA LEU A 120 -14.44 9.64 -31.92
C LEU A 120 -15.42 10.66 -32.48
N GLN A 121 -15.26 11.01 -33.75
CA GLN A 121 -16.25 11.77 -34.52
C GLN A 121 -17.04 10.84 -35.44
N MET A 122 -18.36 10.95 -35.42
CA MET A 122 -19.27 10.22 -36.31
C MET A 122 -20.22 11.19 -37.01
N SER A 123 -20.56 10.92 -38.26
CA SER A 123 -21.61 11.65 -38.98
C SER A 123 -22.43 10.73 -39.87
N SER A 124 -23.73 10.97 -39.97
CA SER A 124 -24.62 10.22 -40.86
C SER A 124 -25.87 11.00 -41.25
N GLY A 125 -26.28 10.87 -42.52
CA GLY A 125 -27.61 11.26 -42.99
C GLY A 125 -28.71 10.21 -42.70
N ALA A 126 -28.34 9.02 -42.22
CA ALA A 126 -29.24 7.96 -41.79
C ALA A 126 -28.79 7.49 -40.40
N VAL A 127 -28.55 6.20 -40.17
CA VAL A 127 -28.00 5.68 -38.92
C VAL A 127 -26.58 5.19 -39.14
N ARG A 128 -25.70 5.47 -38.20
CA ARG A 128 -24.36 4.88 -38.11
C ARG A 128 -24.10 4.44 -36.68
N VAL A 129 -23.51 3.26 -36.52
CA VAL A 129 -23.15 2.67 -35.23
C VAL A 129 -21.69 2.21 -35.28
N THR A 130 -20.95 2.50 -34.23
CA THR A 130 -19.56 2.10 -34.04
C THR A 130 -19.45 1.49 -32.64
N TYR A 131 -19.06 0.22 -32.54
CA TYR A 131 -19.11 -0.54 -31.28
C TYR A 131 -17.94 -1.51 -31.14
N TYR A 132 -17.61 -1.84 -29.89
CA TYR A 132 -16.59 -2.85 -29.57
C TYR A 132 -17.11 -4.24 -29.93
N SER A 133 -16.31 -5.04 -30.63
CA SER A 133 -16.78 -6.28 -31.25
C SER A 133 -16.89 -7.48 -30.30
N THR A 134 -16.54 -7.32 -29.03
CA THR A 134 -16.57 -8.39 -28.03
C THR A 134 -17.76 -8.21 -27.09
N ASP A 135 -18.38 -9.31 -26.71
CA ASP A 135 -19.46 -9.34 -25.74
C ASP A 135 -18.99 -8.83 -24.36
N ILE A 136 -19.72 -7.86 -23.82
CA ILE A 136 -19.49 -7.23 -22.51
C ILE A 136 -20.63 -7.56 -21.54
N VAL A 137 -21.86 -7.69 -22.06
CA VAL A 137 -23.06 -7.90 -21.25
C VAL A 137 -23.32 -9.40 -21.11
N ASP A 138 -23.24 -9.91 -19.88
CA ASP A 138 -23.71 -11.25 -19.52
C ASP A 138 -25.24 -11.23 -19.39
N ARG A 139 -25.91 -12.02 -20.23
CA ARG A 139 -27.38 -12.10 -20.26
C ARG A 139 -27.99 -12.72 -19.00
N SER A 140 -27.21 -13.47 -18.24
CA SER A 140 -27.65 -14.08 -16.98
C SER A 140 -27.54 -13.13 -15.79
N TYR A 141 -26.86 -11.98 -15.96
CA TYR A 141 -26.65 -11.03 -14.89
C TYR A 141 -27.95 -10.30 -14.50
N ASN A 142 -28.33 -10.39 -13.23
CA ASN A 142 -29.44 -9.63 -12.67
C ASN A 142 -28.94 -8.33 -12.05
N GLY A 143 -28.76 -7.31 -12.89
CA GLY A 143 -28.29 -5.99 -12.49
C GLY A 143 -28.00 -5.11 -13.71
N PHE A 144 -27.56 -3.88 -13.46
CA PHE A 144 -27.27 -2.95 -14.54
C PHE A 144 -25.82 -3.05 -15.00
N TYR A 145 -25.64 -3.08 -16.32
CA TYR A 145 -24.45 -2.52 -16.94
C TYR A 145 -24.68 -1.04 -17.16
N ASN A 146 -23.74 -0.20 -16.74
CA ASN A 146 -23.77 1.24 -16.97
C ASN A 146 -22.63 1.61 -17.92
N ALA A 147 -22.98 2.07 -19.11
CA ALA A 147 -22.06 2.60 -20.10
C ALA A 147 -22.12 4.12 -20.04
N SER A 148 -20.98 4.78 -19.96
CA SER A 148 -20.90 6.23 -19.85
C SER A 148 -19.85 6.82 -20.77
N ALA A 149 -20.10 8.03 -21.25
CA ALA A 149 -19.18 8.77 -22.10
C ALA A 149 -19.51 10.28 -22.09
N TYR A 150 -18.53 11.09 -22.46
CA TYR A 150 -18.79 12.47 -22.89
C TYR A 150 -19.34 12.45 -24.31
N VAL A 151 -20.42 13.19 -24.53
CA VAL A 151 -21.14 13.25 -25.81
C VAL A 151 -21.37 14.71 -26.22
N MET A 152 -21.12 14.99 -27.48
CA MET A 152 -21.38 16.29 -28.11
C MET A 152 -22.21 16.08 -29.38
N SER A 153 -23.27 16.86 -29.55
CA SER A 153 -24.10 16.83 -30.77
C SER A 153 -23.91 18.08 -31.62
N GLY A 154 -23.69 17.92 -32.91
CA GLY A 154 -23.66 19.02 -33.88
C GLY A 154 -25.05 19.47 -34.33
N ASP A 155 -26.09 18.64 -34.15
CA ASP A 155 -27.46 18.96 -34.54
C ASP A 155 -28.47 18.27 -33.60
N LEU A 156 -29.30 19.09 -32.95
CA LEU A 156 -30.30 18.65 -31.97
C LEU A 156 -31.73 18.64 -32.54
N ARG A 157 -31.96 18.96 -33.82
CA ARG A 157 -33.32 19.05 -34.40
C ARG A 157 -34.09 17.71 -34.33
N ALA A 158 -35.38 17.76 -34.68
CA ALA A 158 -36.24 16.58 -34.70
C ALA A 158 -35.64 15.43 -35.54
N ASP A 159 -35.77 14.21 -35.04
CA ASP A 159 -35.20 12.99 -35.64
C ASP A 159 -33.68 12.99 -35.79
N ARG A 160 -32.97 13.70 -34.92
CA ARG A 160 -31.51 13.75 -34.88
C ARG A 160 -31.02 13.40 -33.49
N VAL A 161 -30.22 12.35 -33.36
CA VAL A 161 -29.79 11.84 -32.05
C VAL A 161 -28.34 11.36 -32.11
N VAL A 162 -27.58 11.63 -31.07
CA VAL A 162 -26.24 11.08 -30.83
C VAL A 162 -26.21 10.45 -29.45
N GLY A 163 -25.54 9.31 -29.28
CA GLY A 163 -25.54 8.66 -27.97
C GLY A 163 -24.81 7.34 -27.88
N ILE A 164 -25.03 6.67 -26.76
CA ILE A 164 -24.44 5.36 -26.40
C ILE A 164 -25.42 4.27 -26.82
N ALA A 165 -24.91 3.18 -27.39
CA ALA A 165 -25.69 2.03 -27.83
C ALA A 165 -25.29 0.75 -27.08
N TYR A 166 -26.29 -0.04 -26.71
CA TYR A 166 -26.16 -1.46 -26.43
C TYR A 166 -26.54 -2.24 -27.69
N VAL A 167 -25.57 -2.92 -28.29
CA VAL A 167 -25.63 -3.47 -29.63
C VAL A 167 -25.78 -4.98 -29.59
N GLN A 168 -26.77 -5.49 -30.32
CA GLN A 168 -26.88 -6.92 -30.64
C GLN A 168 -26.19 -7.20 -31.98
N ASP A 169 -26.45 -6.34 -32.97
CA ASP A 169 -25.77 -6.32 -34.25
C ASP A 169 -25.94 -4.94 -34.89
N SER A 170 -25.37 -4.75 -36.09
CA SER A 170 -25.42 -3.44 -36.77
C SER A 170 -26.82 -2.90 -37.10
N ASN A 171 -27.85 -3.74 -37.12
CA ASN A 171 -29.24 -3.37 -37.39
C ASN A 171 -30.15 -3.46 -36.15
N ASN A 172 -29.65 -3.99 -35.04
CA ASN A 172 -30.40 -4.22 -33.81
C ASN A 172 -29.65 -3.66 -32.60
N PHE A 173 -30.15 -2.58 -32.00
CA PHE A 173 -29.58 -1.99 -30.78
C PHE A 173 -30.60 -1.17 -29.98
N TYR A 174 -30.35 -1.03 -28.68
CA TYR A 174 -30.94 0.01 -27.84
C TYR A 174 -29.99 1.19 -27.72
N GLY A 175 -30.51 2.42 -27.72
CA GLY A 175 -29.70 3.62 -27.62
C GLY A 175 -30.26 4.61 -26.60
N CYS A 176 -29.38 5.13 -25.75
CA CYS A 176 -29.63 6.35 -24.98
C CYS A 176 -28.91 7.51 -25.66
N GLY A 177 -29.57 8.64 -25.90
CA GLY A 177 -28.93 9.76 -26.58
C GLY A 177 -29.57 11.11 -26.37
N ILE A 178 -28.92 12.14 -26.89
CA ILE A 178 -29.38 13.53 -26.86
C ILE A 178 -29.78 14.02 -28.26
N GLY A 179 -30.86 14.80 -28.33
CA GLY A 179 -31.37 15.40 -29.57
C GLY A 179 -32.89 15.45 -29.66
N ASP A 180 -33.45 15.25 -30.86
CA ASP A 180 -34.91 15.16 -31.09
C ASP A 180 -35.76 16.42 -30.73
N GLY A 181 -35.28 17.62 -31.04
CA GLY A 181 -36.08 18.86 -30.95
C GLY A 181 -35.25 20.14 -30.75
N GLY A 182 -35.79 21.32 -31.09
CA GLY A 182 -35.10 22.63 -31.07
C GLY A 182 -34.69 23.15 -29.68
N GLY A 183 -33.74 22.45 -29.05
CA GLY A 183 -33.30 22.59 -27.66
C GLY A 183 -32.92 21.24 -27.02
N GLY A 184 -32.90 20.14 -27.77
CA GLY A 184 -32.49 18.82 -27.30
C GLY A 184 -33.41 18.19 -26.25
N ARG A 185 -33.43 16.86 -26.25
CA ARG A 185 -34.11 15.99 -25.28
C ARG A 185 -33.18 14.84 -24.96
N LEU A 186 -33.41 14.20 -23.81
CA LEU A 186 -32.87 12.89 -23.53
C LEU A 186 -33.85 11.84 -24.08
N VAL A 187 -33.34 10.89 -24.86
CA VAL A 187 -34.15 9.93 -25.61
C VAL A 187 -33.62 8.51 -25.39
N ILE A 188 -34.55 7.57 -25.20
CA ILE A 188 -34.30 6.13 -25.36
C ILE A 188 -34.97 5.70 -26.66
N LEU A 189 -34.21 5.02 -27.52
CA LEU A 189 -34.70 4.49 -28.80
C LEU A 189 -34.21 3.07 -29.02
N LYS A 190 -34.84 2.40 -29.98
CA LYS A 190 -34.35 1.13 -30.52
C LYS A 190 -34.21 1.20 -32.02
N ARG A 191 -33.22 0.48 -32.53
CA ARG A 191 -33.18 0.05 -33.93
C ARG A 191 -33.53 -1.43 -33.97
N GLU A 192 -34.53 -1.79 -34.74
CA GLU A 192 -34.95 -3.18 -34.93
C GLU A 192 -35.14 -3.43 -36.42
N SER A 193 -34.45 -4.43 -36.95
CA SER A 193 -34.45 -4.74 -38.39
C SER A 193 -34.19 -3.52 -39.27
N GLY A 194 -33.31 -2.62 -38.81
CA GLY A 194 -32.93 -1.41 -39.53
C GLY A 194 -33.80 -0.18 -39.29
N SER A 195 -35.00 -0.32 -38.72
CA SER A 195 -35.94 0.79 -38.44
C SER A 195 -35.73 1.38 -37.06
N ILE A 196 -35.83 2.71 -36.92
CA ILE A 196 -35.68 3.42 -35.64
C ILE A 196 -37.04 3.71 -35.03
N THR A 197 -37.21 3.31 -33.77
CA THR A 197 -38.38 3.63 -32.94
C THR A 197 -37.93 4.34 -31.67
N LYS A 198 -38.55 5.48 -31.35
CA LYS A 198 -38.32 6.19 -30.08
C LYS A 198 -39.20 5.54 -29.01
N LEU A 199 -38.58 5.04 -27.95
CA LEU A 199 -39.27 4.34 -26.86
C LEU A 199 -39.70 5.31 -25.77
N ALA A 200 -38.81 6.24 -25.40
CA ALA A 200 -39.08 7.24 -24.39
C ALA A 200 -38.33 8.55 -24.71
N ARG A 201 -38.89 9.69 -24.28
CA ARG A 201 -38.24 11.01 -24.42
C ARG A 201 -38.67 11.97 -23.32
N THR A 202 -37.76 12.82 -22.89
CA THR A 202 -38.06 13.90 -21.94
C THR A 202 -38.78 15.07 -22.63
N PRO A 203 -39.31 16.04 -21.86
CA PRO A 203 -39.53 17.40 -22.34
C PRO A 203 -38.23 18.03 -22.88
N GLY A 204 -38.35 19.17 -23.56
CA GLY A 204 -37.19 19.93 -24.05
C GLY A 204 -36.27 20.36 -22.90
N LEU A 205 -34.96 20.19 -23.07
CA LEU A 205 -33.95 20.39 -22.03
C LEU A 205 -33.08 21.64 -22.23
N SER A 206 -33.31 22.41 -23.29
CA SER A 206 -32.51 23.59 -23.66
C SER A 206 -31.01 23.31 -23.79
N LEU A 207 -30.66 22.12 -24.30
CA LEU A 207 -29.32 21.74 -24.70
C LEU A 207 -28.83 22.59 -25.87
N SER A 208 -27.52 22.79 -25.92
CA SER A 208 -26.82 23.51 -26.98
C SER A 208 -26.08 22.53 -27.89
N THR A 209 -26.01 22.87 -29.18
CA THR A 209 -25.13 22.17 -30.12
C THR A 209 -23.66 22.44 -29.78
N ASN A 210 -22.76 21.53 -30.17
CA ASN A 210 -21.32 21.63 -29.95
C ASN A 210 -20.92 21.86 -28.48
N THR A 211 -21.73 21.34 -27.56
CA THR A 211 -21.51 21.40 -26.11
C THR A 211 -21.34 20.00 -25.56
N TRP A 212 -20.35 19.80 -24.68
CA TRP A 212 -20.12 18.52 -24.01
C TRP A 212 -21.17 18.27 -22.93
N TYR A 213 -21.74 17.08 -22.95
CA TYR A 213 -22.56 16.53 -21.89
C TYR A 213 -21.99 15.19 -21.45
N PHE A 214 -22.25 14.79 -20.21
CA PHE A 214 -21.89 13.45 -19.75
C PHE A 214 -23.14 12.57 -19.70
N LEU A 215 -23.14 11.48 -20.45
CA LEU A 215 -24.27 10.59 -20.62
C LEU A 215 -23.96 9.23 -19.98
N VAL A 216 -24.88 8.73 -19.16
CA VAL A 216 -24.86 7.36 -18.65
C VAL A 216 -26.07 6.62 -19.21
N CYS A 217 -25.83 5.48 -19.87
CA CYS A 217 -26.84 4.55 -20.38
C CYS A 217 -26.75 3.22 -19.62
N GLY A 218 -27.74 2.95 -18.78
CA GLY A 218 -27.88 1.70 -18.05
C GLY A 218 -28.73 0.69 -18.81
N PHE A 219 -28.33 -0.58 -18.82
CA PHE A 219 -29.13 -1.70 -19.32
C PHE A 219 -29.10 -2.87 -18.34
N ASN A 220 -30.27 -3.39 -17.98
CA ASN A 220 -30.40 -4.62 -17.20
C ASN A 220 -30.83 -5.76 -18.14
N PRO A 221 -29.95 -6.72 -18.46
CA PRO A 221 -30.26 -7.77 -19.43
C PRO A 221 -31.32 -8.77 -18.92
N SER A 222 -31.50 -8.89 -17.60
CA SER A 222 -32.50 -9.80 -17.02
C SER A 222 -33.94 -9.25 -17.09
N THR A 223 -34.10 -7.92 -17.08
CA THR A 223 -35.43 -7.27 -17.07
C THR A 223 -35.75 -6.52 -18.35
N GLY A 224 -34.75 -6.22 -19.19
CA GLY A 224 -34.89 -5.34 -20.34
C GLY A 224 -35.02 -3.86 -19.95
N GLU A 225 -34.76 -3.49 -18.69
CA GLU A 225 -34.83 -2.10 -18.26
C GLU A 225 -33.64 -1.31 -18.79
N ILE A 226 -33.94 -0.17 -19.40
CA ILE A 226 -32.98 0.80 -19.94
C ILE A 226 -33.15 2.10 -19.16
N ARG A 227 -32.05 2.69 -18.70
CA ARG A 227 -32.03 3.98 -18.01
C ARG A 227 -31.06 4.92 -18.68
N ALA A 228 -31.38 6.20 -18.72
CA ALA A 228 -30.48 7.23 -19.19
C ALA A 228 -30.39 8.36 -18.17
N TYR A 229 -29.18 8.82 -17.89
CA TYR A 229 -28.91 9.97 -17.04
C TYR A 229 -28.00 10.94 -17.80
N LEU A 230 -28.37 12.22 -17.81
CA LEU A 230 -27.63 13.27 -18.48
C LEU A 230 -27.14 14.29 -17.46
N TYR A 231 -25.84 14.55 -17.47
CA TYR A 231 -25.20 15.48 -16.55
C TYR A 231 -24.54 16.63 -17.30
N ASN A 232 -24.41 17.76 -16.61
CA ASN A 232 -23.56 18.86 -17.03
C ASN A 232 -22.13 18.65 -16.49
N PRO A 233 -21.14 18.32 -17.34
CA PRO A 233 -19.79 18.04 -16.89
C PRO A 233 -19.03 19.28 -16.40
N ALA A 234 -19.57 20.49 -16.60
CA ALA A 234 -18.95 21.72 -16.07
C ALA A 234 -19.18 21.89 -14.56
N ASN A 235 -20.23 21.28 -14.00
CA ASN A 235 -20.60 21.44 -12.58
C ASN A 235 -21.09 20.16 -11.90
N GLY A 236 -21.15 19.04 -12.61
CA GLY A 236 -21.56 17.74 -12.07
C GLY A 236 -23.07 17.57 -11.88
N ASN A 237 -23.87 18.59 -12.18
CA ASN A 237 -25.31 18.54 -11.91
C ASN A 237 -26.04 17.61 -12.90
N LEU A 238 -26.95 16.81 -12.36
CA LEU A 238 -27.91 16.05 -13.17
C LEU A 238 -28.85 17.02 -13.88
N ILE A 239 -28.89 16.96 -15.21
CA ILE A 239 -29.83 17.73 -16.05
C ILE A 239 -31.17 17.00 -16.13
N SER A 240 -31.14 15.70 -16.43
CA SER A 240 -32.35 14.90 -16.58
C SER A 240 -32.07 13.41 -16.52
N SER A 241 -33.13 12.62 -16.29
CA SER A 241 -33.09 11.16 -16.37
C SER A 241 -34.39 10.61 -16.93
N ILE A 242 -34.33 9.42 -17.53
CA ILE A 242 -35.48 8.72 -18.09
C ILE A 242 -35.23 7.21 -18.06
N SER A 243 -36.29 6.41 -18.01
CA SER A 243 -36.23 4.96 -18.11
C SER A 243 -37.31 4.40 -19.03
N TYR A 244 -37.06 3.20 -19.54
CA TYR A 244 -38.02 2.42 -20.33
C TYR A 244 -37.69 0.93 -20.20
N THR A 245 -38.66 0.05 -20.40
CA THR A 245 -38.44 -1.41 -20.39
C THR A 245 -38.82 -1.98 -21.73
N ASP A 246 -37.87 -2.66 -22.38
CA ASP A 246 -38.09 -3.37 -23.65
C ASP A 246 -37.23 -4.64 -23.67
N THR A 247 -37.86 -5.77 -23.99
CA THR A 247 -37.22 -7.10 -24.03
C THR A 247 -37.09 -7.67 -25.45
N THR A 248 -37.38 -6.86 -26.49
CA THR A 248 -37.37 -7.32 -27.89
C THR A 248 -35.98 -7.62 -28.41
N LEU A 249 -34.95 -6.91 -27.92
CA LEU A 249 -33.55 -7.12 -28.28
C LEU A 249 -32.75 -7.69 -27.10
N SER A 250 -31.68 -8.41 -27.43
CA SER A 250 -30.74 -8.99 -26.47
C SER A 250 -29.29 -8.56 -26.78
N PRO A 251 -28.98 -7.27 -26.63
CA PRO A 251 -27.65 -6.76 -26.94
C PRO A 251 -26.59 -7.32 -25.99
N SER A 252 -25.38 -7.48 -26.53
CA SER A 252 -24.21 -7.98 -25.80
C SER A 252 -23.01 -7.03 -25.85
N MET A 253 -22.98 -6.13 -26.83
CA MET A 253 -21.87 -5.21 -27.10
C MET A 253 -22.23 -3.77 -26.73
N VAL A 254 -21.23 -2.89 -26.61
CA VAL A 254 -21.42 -1.47 -26.31
C VAL A 254 -20.69 -0.58 -27.32
N GLY A 255 -21.24 0.59 -27.59
CA GLY A 255 -20.63 1.56 -28.47
C GLY A 255 -21.41 2.86 -28.57
N PHE A 256 -21.31 3.48 -29.74
CA PHE A 256 -21.91 4.77 -30.05
C PHE A 256 -22.77 4.70 -31.29
N PHE A 257 -23.76 5.57 -31.37
CA PHE A 257 -24.57 5.74 -32.56
C PHE A 257 -24.84 7.22 -32.86
N VAL A 258 -25.05 7.50 -34.14
CA VAL A 258 -25.63 8.75 -34.61
C VAL A 258 -26.78 8.44 -35.56
N TRP A 259 -27.85 9.23 -35.46
CA TRP A 259 -29.00 9.19 -36.34
C TRP A 259 -29.27 10.57 -36.90
N ARG A 260 -29.13 10.74 -38.23
CA ARG A 260 -29.33 12.00 -38.98
C ARG A 260 -28.59 13.19 -38.38
N SER A 261 -27.45 12.94 -37.74
CA SER A 261 -26.68 13.94 -37.00
C SER A 261 -25.17 13.68 -37.14
N SER A 262 -24.40 14.60 -36.56
CA SER A 262 -22.98 14.42 -36.30
C SER A 262 -22.75 14.50 -34.80
N GLY A 263 -21.93 13.60 -34.26
CA GLY A 263 -21.60 13.56 -32.85
C GLY A 263 -20.10 13.38 -32.63
N VAL A 264 -19.64 13.84 -31.48
CA VAL A 264 -18.29 13.57 -30.96
C VAL A 264 -18.41 12.88 -29.61
N PHE A 265 -17.61 11.85 -29.40
CA PHE A 265 -17.67 10.97 -28.24
C PHE A 265 -16.29 10.81 -27.63
N ASP A 266 -16.22 10.82 -26.31
CA ASP A 266 -14.97 10.67 -25.57
C ASP A 266 -15.16 9.84 -24.30
N GLU A 267 -14.11 9.15 -23.86
CA GLU A 267 -14.00 8.40 -22.60
C GLU A 267 -15.13 7.39 -22.35
N LEU A 268 -15.19 6.33 -23.16
CA LEU A 268 -16.16 5.26 -22.96
C LEU A 268 -15.76 4.41 -21.75
N VAL A 269 -16.67 4.27 -20.78
CA VAL A 269 -16.53 3.36 -19.63
C VAL A 269 -17.78 2.50 -19.52
N ALA A 270 -17.63 1.19 -19.38
CA ALA A 270 -18.70 0.27 -19.09
C ALA A 270 -18.41 -0.47 -17.77
N VAL A 271 -19.34 -0.35 -16.81
CA VAL A 271 -19.24 -0.99 -15.49
C VAL A 271 -20.43 -1.90 -15.23
N GLN A 272 -20.20 -3.01 -14.53
CA GLN A 272 -21.22 -3.95 -14.09
C GLN A 272 -21.57 -3.71 -12.62
N GLY A 273 -22.83 -3.39 -12.33
CA GLY A 273 -23.33 -3.25 -10.96
C GLY A 273 -22.76 -2.07 -10.16
N ALA A 274 -22.09 -1.12 -10.82
CA ALA A 274 -21.44 0.03 -10.19
C ALA A 274 -21.84 1.35 -10.84
N ASP A 275 -21.53 2.46 -10.16
CA ASP A 275 -21.72 3.83 -10.64
C ASP A 275 -20.38 4.33 -11.21
N PRO A 276 -20.28 4.61 -12.53
CA PRO A 276 -19.03 5.10 -13.14
C PRO A 276 -18.64 6.51 -12.64
N LEU A 277 -19.53 7.21 -11.92
CA LEU A 277 -19.26 8.52 -11.35
C LEU A 277 -18.62 8.47 -9.96
N ARG A 278 -18.26 7.27 -9.47
CA ARG A 278 -17.73 7.07 -8.12
C ARG A 278 -16.45 6.26 -8.12
N ILE A 279 -15.48 6.66 -7.31
CA ILE A 279 -14.34 5.82 -6.92
C ILE A 279 -14.39 5.71 -5.40
N ALA A 280 -14.29 4.50 -4.86
CA ALA A 280 -14.39 4.27 -3.42
C ALA A 280 -13.08 3.78 -2.80
N VAL A 281 -12.82 4.17 -1.55
CA VAL A 281 -11.72 3.64 -0.74
C VAL A 281 -12.27 3.16 0.60
N ASN A 282 -12.22 1.85 0.82
CA ASN A 282 -12.63 1.19 2.05
C ASN A 282 -11.54 1.22 3.12
N ASN A 283 -11.96 1.02 4.36
CA ASN A 283 -11.09 0.80 5.52
C ASN A 283 -10.12 1.96 5.85
N VAL A 284 -10.45 3.19 5.45
CA VAL A 284 -9.69 4.38 5.85
C VAL A 284 -10.14 4.80 7.26
N PRO A 285 -9.25 4.81 8.28
CA PRO A 285 -9.60 5.14 9.66
C PRO A 285 -10.21 6.55 9.80
N SER A 286 -11.09 6.73 10.79
CA SER A 286 -11.68 8.05 11.06
C SER A 286 -10.61 9.11 11.35
N GLY A 287 -10.77 10.29 10.76
CA GLY A 287 -9.83 11.41 10.83
C GLY A 287 -8.74 11.40 9.75
N TRP A 288 -8.48 10.24 9.13
CA TRP A 288 -7.47 10.13 8.08
C TRP A 288 -7.97 10.78 6.79
N ASN A 289 -7.05 11.27 5.96
CA ASN A 289 -7.39 11.96 4.73
C ASN A 289 -7.00 11.11 3.52
N ALA A 290 -7.94 10.88 2.60
CA ALA A 290 -7.64 10.29 1.30
C ALA A 290 -7.73 11.34 0.20
N ARG A 291 -6.79 11.29 -0.74
CA ARG A 291 -6.68 12.22 -1.85
C ARG A 291 -6.62 11.47 -3.17
N LEU A 292 -7.36 11.97 -4.15
CA LEU A 292 -7.38 11.46 -5.50
C LEU A 292 -6.73 12.46 -6.44
N TYR A 293 -5.77 11.99 -7.22
CA TYR A 293 -5.01 12.78 -8.19
C TYR A 293 -5.13 12.19 -9.59
N ASN A 294 -4.92 13.05 -10.58
CA ASN A 294 -4.54 12.66 -11.94
C ASN A 294 -3.26 13.43 -12.31
N GLY A 295 -2.15 12.71 -12.48
CA GLY A 295 -0.82 13.30 -12.60
C GLY A 295 -0.43 14.08 -11.33
N SER A 296 -0.16 15.38 -11.48
CA SER A 296 0.10 16.28 -10.36
C SER A 296 -1.15 16.98 -9.83
N THR A 297 -2.30 16.85 -10.49
CA THR A 297 -3.52 17.59 -10.17
C THR A 297 -4.31 16.88 -9.08
N LEU A 298 -4.56 17.56 -7.95
CA LEU A 298 -5.47 17.09 -6.93
C LEU A 298 -6.91 17.29 -7.40
N LEU A 299 -7.65 16.21 -7.58
CA LEU A 299 -9.05 16.25 -8.00
C LEU A 299 -9.99 16.34 -6.80
N GLN A 300 -9.70 15.59 -5.74
CA GLN A 300 -10.55 15.57 -4.54
C GLN A 300 -9.75 15.13 -3.31
N SER A 301 -10.11 15.70 -2.15
CA SER A 301 -9.55 15.36 -0.84
C SER A 301 -10.68 15.20 0.16
N ILE A 302 -10.72 14.07 0.86
CA ILE A 302 -11.81 13.71 1.78
C ILE A 302 -11.22 13.18 3.08
N THR A 303 -11.68 13.73 4.21
CA THR A 303 -11.40 13.18 5.53
C THR A 303 -12.41 12.09 5.87
N SER A 304 -11.92 10.90 6.19
CA SER A 304 -12.74 9.77 6.60
C SER A 304 -13.48 10.05 7.89
N THR A 305 -14.73 9.63 7.96
CA THR A 305 -15.54 9.55 9.19
C THR A 305 -15.51 8.15 9.82
N GLY A 306 -14.63 7.26 9.33
CA GLY A 306 -14.61 5.84 9.66
C GLY A 306 -15.52 4.98 8.76
N SER A 307 -16.14 5.60 7.75
CA SER A 307 -16.94 4.94 6.72
C SER A 307 -16.21 4.95 5.37
N VAL A 308 -16.79 4.31 4.34
CA VAL A 308 -16.23 4.30 2.99
C VAL A 308 -16.04 5.74 2.47
N ILE A 309 -14.85 6.04 1.97
CA ILE A 309 -14.61 7.29 1.25
C ILE A 309 -15.11 7.12 -0.18
N VAL A 310 -15.89 8.08 -0.67
CA VAL A 310 -16.37 8.11 -2.05
C VAL A 310 -15.91 9.40 -2.72
N PHE A 311 -15.00 9.27 -3.68
CA PHE A 311 -14.68 10.33 -4.62
C PHE A 311 -15.73 10.37 -5.72
N ASN A 312 -16.32 11.53 -5.94
CA ASN A 312 -17.42 11.76 -6.89
C ASN A 312 -17.26 13.06 -7.69
N ASN A 313 -16.19 13.83 -7.45
CA ASN A 313 -15.92 15.11 -8.12
C ASN A 313 -14.79 15.03 -9.15
N PHE A 314 -14.29 13.82 -9.44
CA PHE A 314 -13.12 13.61 -10.28
C PHE A 314 -13.40 13.66 -11.79
N TRP A 315 -14.66 13.59 -12.20
CA TRP A 315 -15.10 13.53 -13.60
C TRP A 315 -15.70 14.84 -14.12
N TYR A 316 -15.95 15.82 -13.26
CA TYR A 316 -16.53 17.11 -13.63
C TYR A 316 -15.70 18.25 -13.03
N VAL A 317 -15.11 19.12 -13.85
CA VAL A 317 -14.75 20.52 -13.59
C VAL A 317 -14.55 21.19 -14.97
N ASN A 318 -14.42 22.51 -15.01
CA ASN A 318 -14.21 23.40 -16.16
C ASN A 318 -13.67 22.67 -17.42
N PRO A 319 -14.41 22.66 -18.55
CA PRO A 319 -13.94 22.02 -19.77
C PRO A 319 -12.54 22.49 -20.15
N ASN A 320 -11.70 21.55 -20.58
CA ASN A 320 -10.33 21.73 -21.09
C ASN A 320 -9.17 21.74 -20.07
N ASP A 321 -9.35 21.34 -18.81
CA ASP A 321 -8.18 21.13 -17.94
C ASP A 321 -7.40 19.85 -18.29
N GLY A 322 -8.05 18.90 -18.97
CA GLY A 322 -7.46 17.62 -19.34
C GLY A 322 -7.21 16.69 -18.14
N GLN A 323 -7.73 17.03 -16.96
CA GLN A 323 -7.48 16.33 -15.70
C GLN A 323 -8.74 15.62 -15.17
N HIS A 324 -9.92 16.23 -15.33
CA HIS A 324 -11.17 15.66 -14.86
C HIS A 324 -11.80 14.74 -15.91
N SER A 325 -11.85 13.45 -15.60
CA SER A 325 -12.46 12.45 -16.48
C SER A 325 -12.89 11.20 -15.70
N THR A 326 -13.73 10.36 -16.31
CA THR A 326 -14.01 9.02 -15.79
C THR A 326 -12.86 8.02 -16.00
N ILE A 327 -11.88 8.33 -16.86
CA ILE A 327 -10.63 7.56 -17.02
C ILE A 327 -9.45 8.43 -16.63
N LEU A 328 -8.91 8.22 -15.43
CA LEU A 328 -7.73 8.91 -14.93
C LEU A 328 -6.47 8.21 -15.46
N ARG A 329 -5.92 8.75 -16.55
CA ARG A 329 -4.72 8.20 -17.24
C ARG A 329 -3.49 8.11 -16.33
N GLN A 330 -3.35 9.01 -15.37
CA GLN A 330 -2.30 9.02 -14.34
C GLN A 330 -2.91 9.10 -12.94
N GLY A 331 -3.94 8.30 -12.70
CA GLY A 331 -4.63 8.20 -11.41
C GLY A 331 -3.69 7.82 -10.27
N ARG A 332 -3.79 8.52 -9.15
CA ARG A 332 -3.08 8.21 -7.90
C ARG A 332 -3.98 8.44 -6.70
N ILE A 333 -4.01 7.49 -5.77
CA ILE A 333 -4.70 7.62 -4.49
C ILE A 333 -3.65 7.67 -3.39
N GLU A 334 -3.72 8.68 -2.54
CA GLU A 334 -2.85 8.84 -1.38
C GLU A 334 -3.69 8.85 -0.11
N VAL A 335 -3.23 8.19 0.94
CA VAL A 335 -3.87 8.19 2.26
C VAL A 335 -2.90 8.70 3.31
N TYR A 336 -3.35 9.68 4.08
CA TYR A 336 -2.61 10.37 5.13
C TYR A 336 -3.25 10.14 6.49
N ASP A 337 -2.43 10.02 7.54
CA ASP A 337 -2.92 10.00 8.92
C ASP A 337 -3.36 11.40 9.41
N ASN A 338 -3.92 11.46 10.62
CA ASN A 338 -4.40 12.69 11.25
C ASN A 338 -3.32 13.75 11.45
N ASN A 339 -2.05 13.36 11.41
CA ASN A 339 -0.90 14.25 11.58
C ASN A 339 -0.35 14.73 10.23
N GLY A 340 -0.97 14.32 9.12
CA GLY A 340 -0.53 14.67 7.76
C GLY A 340 0.60 13.80 7.22
N ASN A 341 0.94 12.69 7.88
CA ASN A 341 1.95 11.76 7.36
C ASN A 341 1.34 10.86 6.30
N LEU A 342 2.02 10.72 5.16
CA LEU A 342 1.62 9.78 4.12
C LEU A 342 1.77 8.34 4.63
N LYS A 343 0.73 7.52 4.48
CA LYS A 343 0.68 6.13 4.95
C LYS A 343 0.61 5.12 3.84
N ALA A 344 -0.06 5.44 2.74
CA ALA A 344 -0.16 4.55 1.60
C ALA A 344 -0.39 5.32 0.30
N VAL A 345 0.07 4.72 -0.80
CA VAL A 345 -0.09 5.23 -2.16
C VAL A 345 -0.51 4.08 -3.07
N TYR A 346 -1.46 4.34 -3.96
CA TYR A 346 -1.75 3.52 -5.14
C TYR A 346 -1.53 4.36 -6.39
N GLY A 347 -0.86 3.80 -7.40
CA GLY A 347 -0.52 4.49 -8.64
C GLY A 347 0.87 5.14 -8.64
N PRO A 348 1.26 5.82 -9.73
CA PRO A 348 0.43 6.22 -10.88
C PRO A 348 -0.05 5.01 -11.71
N ALA A 349 -1.35 4.98 -12.03
CA ALA A 349 -1.97 3.95 -12.85
C ALA A 349 -3.24 4.49 -13.54
N PHE A 350 -3.81 3.71 -14.47
CA PHE A 350 -5.18 3.97 -14.89
C PHE A 350 -6.13 3.71 -13.73
N ILE A 351 -6.87 4.73 -13.30
CA ILE A 351 -7.97 4.60 -12.34
C ILE A 351 -9.26 4.98 -13.07
N ILE A 352 -10.23 4.09 -13.02
CA ILE A 352 -11.46 4.21 -13.80
C ILE A 352 -12.63 4.35 -12.84
N GLY A 353 -13.59 5.20 -13.21
CA GLY A 353 -14.86 5.34 -12.52
C GLY A 353 -15.55 3.98 -12.30
N GLY A 354 -16.07 3.78 -11.08
CA GLY A 354 -16.67 2.55 -10.61
C GLY A 354 -15.75 1.68 -9.75
N GLN A 355 -14.43 1.89 -9.76
CA GLN A 355 -13.49 1.07 -9.01
C GLN A 355 -13.56 1.27 -7.49
N ILE A 356 -13.32 0.18 -6.76
CA ILE A 356 -13.30 0.16 -5.30
C ILE A 356 -11.94 -0.32 -4.81
N PHE A 357 -11.28 0.50 -4.01
CA PHE A 357 -9.99 0.23 -3.39
C PHE A 357 -10.16 -0.06 -1.91
N SER A 358 -9.17 -0.69 -1.30
CA SER A 358 -9.10 -0.86 0.16
C SER A 358 -7.74 -0.44 0.67
N LEU A 359 -7.74 0.26 1.80
CA LEU A 359 -6.56 0.37 2.66
C LEU A 359 -6.40 -0.94 3.44
N SER A 360 -5.17 -1.42 3.56
CA SER A 360 -4.84 -2.62 4.33
C SER A 360 -3.53 -2.43 5.08
N THR A 361 -3.46 -2.98 6.29
CA THR A 361 -2.19 -3.08 7.03
C THR A 361 -1.36 -4.20 6.41
N GLN A 362 -0.07 -3.96 6.22
CA GLN A 362 0.87 -5.02 5.86
C GLN A 362 0.97 -5.98 7.03
N THR A 363 0.73 -7.25 6.75
CA THR A 363 0.44 -8.27 7.74
C THR A 363 1.67 -8.92 8.35
N SER A 364 2.90 -8.60 7.95
CA SER A 364 4.10 -9.09 8.65
C SER A 364 5.22 -8.06 8.53
N ASN A 365 5.78 -7.66 9.66
CA ASN A 365 6.97 -6.83 9.75
C ASN A 365 8.08 -7.67 10.37
N VAL A 366 9.24 -7.70 9.73
CA VAL A 366 10.44 -8.37 10.24
C VAL A 366 11.47 -7.31 10.59
N ILE A 367 11.91 -7.28 11.85
CA ILE A 367 12.83 -6.26 12.35
C ILE A 367 13.90 -6.89 13.24
N ARG A 368 15.15 -6.44 13.09
CA ARG A 368 16.24 -6.80 14.00
C ARG A 368 16.14 -5.92 15.24
N ILE A 369 16.02 -6.53 16.42
CA ILE A 369 15.74 -5.80 17.67
C ILE A 369 16.92 -5.74 18.64
N LEU A 370 17.91 -6.62 18.48
CA LEU A 370 19.09 -6.65 19.34
C LEU A 370 20.26 -7.32 18.63
N ASN A 371 21.47 -6.78 18.77
CA ASN A 371 22.71 -7.45 18.38
C ASN A 371 23.32 -8.19 19.59
N ILE A 372 24.00 -9.30 19.31
CA ILE A 372 24.71 -10.16 20.27
C ILE A 372 26.13 -10.31 19.73
N GLY A 373 27.07 -9.55 20.29
CA GLY A 373 28.48 -9.62 19.93
C GLY A 373 29.20 -10.68 20.74
N ASN A 374 30.04 -11.48 20.09
CA ASN A 374 30.98 -12.39 20.74
C ASN A 374 32.40 -11.84 20.60
N THR A 375 32.99 -11.42 21.72
CA THR A 375 34.33 -10.83 21.77
C THR A 375 35.41 -11.84 22.15
N ASP A 376 35.02 -13.08 22.44
CA ASP A 376 35.94 -14.16 22.80
C ASP A 376 36.54 -14.83 21.55
N SER A 377 37.53 -15.67 21.79
CA SER A 377 38.26 -16.49 20.84
C SER A 377 37.58 -17.82 20.47
N LYS A 378 36.35 -18.05 20.94
CA LYS A 378 35.61 -19.31 20.74
C LYS A 378 34.12 -19.07 20.48
N ASN A 379 33.47 -20.09 19.92
CA ASN A 379 32.02 -20.09 19.72
C ASN A 379 31.27 -20.36 21.02
N TYR A 380 30.07 -19.80 21.11
CA TYR A 380 29.08 -20.12 22.13
C TYR A 380 27.81 -20.66 21.47
N TYR A 381 26.90 -21.22 22.26
CA TYR A 381 25.65 -21.80 21.80
C TYR A 381 24.48 -21.19 22.57
N GLY A 382 23.65 -20.43 21.87
CA GLY A 382 22.57 -19.62 22.44
C GLY A 382 21.18 -20.20 22.17
N ILE A 383 20.28 -20.03 23.13
CA ILE A 383 18.84 -20.30 23.04
C ILE A 383 18.11 -19.11 23.66
N LEU A 384 16.98 -18.70 23.07
CA LEU A 384 16.04 -17.79 23.73
C LEU A 384 14.94 -18.60 24.42
N THR A 385 14.59 -18.22 25.64
CA THR A 385 13.46 -18.81 26.38
C THR A 385 12.47 -17.73 26.79
N LEU A 386 11.19 -17.94 26.48
CA LEU A 386 10.09 -17.07 26.88
C LEU A 386 9.83 -17.20 28.38
N HIS A 387 9.82 -16.08 29.10
CA HIS A 387 9.56 -16.04 30.53
C HIS A 387 8.13 -15.57 30.85
N SER A 388 7.71 -14.45 30.27
CA SER A 388 6.36 -13.91 30.41
C SER A 388 5.98 -13.11 29.17
N TYR A 389 4.68 -12.94 28.94
CA TYR A 389 4.18 -12.06 27.89
C TYR A 389 2.80 -11.49 28.22
N SER A 390 2.53 -10.31 27.67
CA SER A 390 1.21 -9.73 27.46
C SER A 390 1.15 -9.31 25.99
N SER A 391 0.02 -9.51 25.31
CA SER A 391 -0.12 -9.07 23.92
C SER A 391 -1.58 -8.82 23.57
N SER A 392 -1.85 -7.73 22.86
CA SER A 392 -3.17 -7.39 22.32
C SER A 392 -3.02 -6.79 20.92
N GLY A 393 -3.98 -7.04 20.03
CA GLY A 393 -3.98 -6.47 18.68
C GLY A 393 -2.98 -7.07 17.69
N PHE A 394 -2.33 -8.20 18.02
CA PHE A 394 -1.48 -8.96 17.11
C PHE A 394 -2.19 -10.22 16.62
N SER A 395 -2.03 -10.56 15.34
CA SER A 395 -2.36 -11.89 14.81
C SER A 395 -1.24 -12.90 15.03
N SER A 396 0.01 -12.46 15.05
CA SER A 396 1.16 -13.28 15.44
C SER A 396 2.35 -12.42 15.85
N ILE A 397 3.15 -12.90 16.80
CA ILE A 397 4.50 -12.40 17.07
C ILE A 397 5.43 -13.61 17.12
N SER A 398 6.58 -13.53 16.46
CA SER A 398 7.60 -14.57 16.40
C SER A 398 8.97 -13.97 16.73
N ILE A 399 9.72 -14.60 17.62
CA ILE A 399 11.05 -14.16 18.05
C ILE A 399 12.07 -15.25 17.68
N TYR A 400 13.09 -14.85 16.93
CA TYR A 400 14.15 -15.73 16.45
C TYR A 400 15.50 -15.31 17.03
N LEU A 401 16.37 -16.29 17.23
CA LEU A 401 17.80 -16.08 17.42
C LEU A 401 18.48 -16.40 16.10
N CYS A 402 19.32 -15.49 15.61
CA CYS A 402 19.98 -15.64 14.33
C CYS A 402 21.47 -15.39 14.46
N ASN A 403 22.24 -16.03 13.59
CA ASN A 403 23.62 -15.67 13.28
C ASN A 403 23.71 -15.28 11.79
N PRO A 404 24.88 -14.87 11.26
CA PRO A 404 24.99 -14.45 9.86
C PRO A 404 24.61 -15.51 8.81
N SER A 405 24.50 -16.78 9.19
CA SER A 405 24.23 -17.90 8.29
C SER A 405 22.81 -18.46 8.39
N THR A 406 22.17 -18.41 9.57
CA THR A 406 20.87 -19.07 9.82
C THR A 406 20.08 -18.39 10.95
N CYS A 407 18.78 -18.68 11.03
CA CYS A 407 17.92 -18.38 12.19
C CYS A 407 17.36 -19.68 12.80
N SER A 408 17.09 -19.64 14.11
CA SER A 408 16.46 -20.72 14.86
C SER A 408 14.99 -20.95 14.49
N THR A 409 14.36 -22.00 15.03
CA THR A 409 12.90 -22.02 15.15
C THR A 409 12.43 -20.96 16.15
N PRO A 410 11.30 -20.27 15.91
CA PRO A 410 10.89 -19.14 16.73
C PRO A 410 10.23 -19.54 18.06
N ILE A 411 10.24 -18.61 19.00
CA ILE A 411 9.16 -18.49 20.00
C ILE A 411 8.00 -17.77 19.32
N THR A 412 6.80 -18.31 19.36
CA THR A 412 5.59 -17.61 18.88
C THR A 412 4.80 -17.03 20.05
N ILE A 413 3.96 -16.01 19.84
CA ILE A 413 3.04 -15.47 20.84
C ILE A 413 1.64 -15.30 20.20
N PRO A 414 0.57 -15.87 20.78
CA PRO A 414 0.60 -16.78 21.95
C PRO A 414 1.44 -18.05 21.67
N PRO A 415 2.12 -18.61 22.70
CA PRO A 415 3.17 -19.59 22.49
C PRO A 415 2.66 -20.96 22.07
N GLY A 416 3.18 -21.42 20.92
CA GLY A 416 3.26 -22.84 20.58
C GLY A 416 4.57 -23.48 21.05
N SER A 417 5.64 -22.70 21.18
CA SER A 417 6.93 -23.09 21.77
C SER A 417 7.42 -22.02 22.76
N LEU A 418 7.96 -22.45 23.90
CA LEU A 418 8.52 -21.57 24.93
C LEU A 418 10.01 -21.27 24.72
N GLN A 419 10.65 -21.88 23.72
CA GLN A 419 12.07 -21.68 23.44
C GLN A 419 12.39 -21.79 21.96
N THR A 420 13.48 -21.16 21.54
CA THR A 420 14.01 -21.33 20.19
C THR A 420 14.83 -22.61 20.06
N GLY A 421 15.15 -23.00 18.82
CA GLY A 421 16.29 -23.88 18.55
C GLY A 421 17.62 -23.25 18.99
N GLU A 422 18.62 -24.08 19.24
CA GLU A 422 19.98 -23.64 19.56
C GLU A 422 20.68 -23.08 18.33
N VAL A 423 21.40 -21.97 18.51
CA VAL A 423 22.16 -21.29 17.45
C VAL A 423 23.57 -21.05 17.93
N VAL A 424 24.54 -21.27 17.04
CA VAL A 424 25.93 -20.91 17.28
C VAL A 424 26.05 -19.39 17.29
N LEU A 425 26.65 -18.85 18.35
CA LEU A 425 27.10 -17.47 18.47
C LEU A 425 28.59 -17.43 18.04
N PRO A 426 28.87 -17.18 16.74
CA PRO A 426 30.21 -17.26 16.18
C PRO A 426 31.19 -16.29 16.83
N LEU A 427 32.45 -16.71 16.94
CA LEU A 427 33.56 -15.87 17.40
C LEU A 427 33.75 -14.63 16.50
N GLN A 428 33.95 -13.47 17.11
CA GLN A 428 34.23 -12.19 16.41
C GLN A 428 33.17 -11.77 15.37
N GLU A 429 31.97 -12.34 15.43
CA GLU A 429 30.84 -12.02 14.56
C GLU A 429 29.62 -11.60 15.40
N VAL A 430 28.64 -11.00 14.73
CA VAL A 430 27.44 -10.48 15.38
C VAL A 430 26.27 -11.41 15.08
N SER A 431 25.80 -12.08 16.13
CA SER A 431 24.47 -12.70 16.16
C SER A 431 23.42 -11.66 16.51
N TYR A 432 22.15 -11.97 16.35
CA TYR A 432 21.08 -11.01 16.61
C TYR A 432 19.75 -11.67 16.94
N ILE A 433 18.89 -10.92 17.60
CA ILE A 433 17.49 -11.28 17.84
C ILE A 433 16.63 -10.58 16.79
N MET A 434 15.79 -11.35 16.13
CA MET A 434 14.85 -10.88 15.12
C MET A 434 13.43 -11.04 15.64
N LEU A 435 12.61 -10.00 15.48
CA LEU A 435 11.20 -9.97 15.80
C LEU A 435 10.41 -9.91 14.49
N GLU A 436 9.53 -10.86 14.29
CA GLU A 436 8.52 -10.85 13.24
C GLU A 436 7.15 -10.64 13.88
N TYR A 437 6.35 -9.71 13.39
CA TYR A 437 5.02 -9.48 13.96
C TYR A 437 3.99 -9.05 12.93
N SER A 438 2.75 -9.42 13.23
CA SER A 438 1.59 -9.24 12.38
C SER A 438 0.50 -8.55 13.19
N VAL A 439 0.06 -7.36 12.78
CA VAL A 439 -0.91 -6.55 13.53
C VAL A 439 -2.31 -6.76 12.94
N ASN A 440 -3.32 -7.00 13.79
CA ASN A 440 -4.72 -7.18 13.37
C ASN A 440 -5.65 -6.03 13.81
N SER A 441 -5.20 -5.13 14.69
CA SER A 441 -5.96 -3.95 15.10
C SER A 441 -5.07 -2.73 15.37
N ALA A 442 -5.61 -1.53 15.18
CA ALA A 442 -4.96 -0.31 15.63
C ALA A 442 -4.77 -0.32 17.16
N GLY A 443 -3.65 0.23 17.65
CA GLY A 443 -3.32 0.27 19.09
C GLY A 443 -2.79 -1.06 19.66
N ALA A 444 -2.28 -1.95 18.79
CA ALA A 444 -1.65 -3.19 19.23
C ALA A 444 -0.46 -2.91 20.16
N SER A 445 -0.32 -3.70 21.22
CA SER A 445 0.79 -3.58 22.15
C SER A 445 1.12 -4.93 22.78
N ALA A 446 2.40 -5.16 23.02
CA ALA A 446 2.90 -6.37 23.66
C ALA A 446 4.10 -6.07 24.58
N ASP A 447 4.09 -6.67 25.76
CA ASP A 447 5.24 -6.73 26.67
C ASP A 447 5.73 -8.18 26.73
N ILE A 448 7.00 -8.41 26.45
CA ILE A 448 7.56 -9.76 26.33
C ILE A 448 8.87 -9.81 27.10
N ALA A 449 8.97 -10.72 28.07
CA ALA A 449 10.22 -11.01 28.76
C ALA A 449 10.80 -12.33 28.25
N ILE A 450 12.02 -12.29 27.74
CA ILE A 450 12.79 -13.46 27.31
C ILE A 450 14.14 -13.49 28.00
N HIS A 451 14.75 -14.67 28.07
CA HIS A 451 16.14 -14.82 28.48
C HIS A 451 16.98 -15.35 27.32
N LEU A 452 18.11 -14.71 27.06
CA LEU A 452 19.19 -15.31 26.28
C LEU A 452 19.99 -16.22 27.19
N ARG A 453 19.95 -17.52 26.92
CA ARG A 453 20.72 -18.55 27.61
C ARG A 453 21.84 -18.99 26.69
N TYR A 454 23.09 -18.92 27.13
CA TYR A 454 24.20 -19.38 26.30
C TYR A 454 25.22 -20.20 27.08
N SER A 455 25.87 -21.12 26.38
CA SER A 455 26.86 -22.04 26.94
C SER A 455 28.07 -22.20 26.03
N SER A 456 29.21 -22.59 26.61
CA SER A 456 30.45 -22.86 25.86
C SER A 456 30.45 -24.23 25.15
N LEU A 457 29.46 -25.08 25.43
CA LEU A 457 29.25 -26.37 24.76
C LEU A 457 27.81 -26.44 24.24
N SER A 458 27.62 -27.15 23.14
CA SER A 458 26.29 -27.36 22.55
C SER A 458 25.36 -28.10 23.50
N SER A 459 24.06 -27.98 23.23
CA SER A 459 22.97 -28.56 24.03
C SER A 459 22.97 -28.07 25.48
N GLN A 460 23.51 -26.87 25.72
CA GLN A 460 23.62 -26.25 27.04
C GLN A 460 24.40 -27.08 28.09
N ASN A 461 25.37 -27.90 27.66
CA ASN A 461 26.14 -28.81 28.54
C ASN A 461 27.36 -28.18 29.23
N GLY A 462 27.68 -26.91 28.96
CA GLY A 462 28.77 -26.17 29.60
C GLY A 462 28.28 -25.18 30.67
N VAL A 463 29.16 -24.25 31.09
CA VAL A 463 28.79 -23.16 32.01
C VAL A 463 27.72 -22.28 31.34
N LEU A 464 26.58 -22.13 32.01
CA LEU A 464 25.42 -21.42 31.50
C LEU A 464 25.41 -19.98 32.01
N ALA A 465 25.31 -19.02 31.09
CA ALA A 465 25.01 -17.63 31.39
C ALA A 465 23.60 -17.30 30.91
N ILE A 466 22.92 -16.40 31.63
CA ILE A 466 21.52 -16.02 31.38
C ILE A 466 21.40 -14.50 31.40
N TYR A 467 21.00 -13.92 30.27
CA TYR A 467 20.79 -12.47 30.12
C TYR A 467 19.30 -12.16 29.97
N PRO A 468 18.70 -11.37 30.88
CA PRO A 468 17.32 -10.97 30.77
C PRO A 468 17.13 -9.88 29.71
N ILE A 469 16.07 -10.04 28.91
CA ILE A 469 15.72 -9.14 27.81
C ILE A 469 14.22 -8.87 27.89
N GLU A 470 13.87 -7.60 28.04
CA GLU A 470 12.49 -7.11 28.00
C GLU A 470 12.23 -6.44 26.66
N ILE A 471 11.10 -6.76 26.03
CA ILE A 471 10.70 -6.24 24.73
C ILE A 471 9.31 -5.63 24.87
N HIS A 472 9.21 -4.33 24.67
CA HIS A 472 7.96 -3.61 24.52
C HIS A 472 7.72 -3.32 23.03
N VAL A 473 6.55 -3.70 22.52
CA VAL A 473 6.11 -3.41 21.14
C VAL A 473 4.84 -2.56 21.24
N GLY A 474 4.81 -1.39 20.59
CA GLY A 474 3.68 -0.45 20.68
C GLY A 474 3.71 0.69 19.69
#